data_AF-A0A4Q5Z0F9-F1
#
_entry.id   AF-A0A4Q5Z0F9-F1
#
_cell.length_a   1.000
_cell.length_b   1.000
_cell.length_c   1.000
_cell.angle_alpha   90.00
_cell.angle_beta   90.00
_cell.angle_gamma   90.00
#
_symmetry.space_group_name_H-M   'P 1'
#
loop_
_entity.id
_entity.type
_entity.pdbx_description
1 polymer ?
#
loop_
_entity_poly.entity_id
_entity_poly.type
_entity_poly.pdbx_seq_one_letter_code
_entity_poly.pdbx_strand_id
1 'polypeptide(L)'
;MHNLRSSIEINFDIRPLVDAISSQKAVVYVGAGASISAGLPDWKALLVSSLIKAKANLKEFDNDNSNFSKSFNLAEKLLREGDFLMSAELLQQVLGNELGEHIWETFKKTSQPSQIHKAISRIPFSTAITTNYD
;
A
#
# COMPACT_ATOMS: atom_id res chain seq x y z
N MET A 1 2.05 1.08 47.61
CA MET A 1 1.14 1.10 46.44
C MET A 1 1.76 0.24 45.35
N HIS A 2 1.35 -1.03 45.26
CA HIS A 2 1.79 -1.94 44.20
C HIS A 2 1.10 -1.57 42.89
N ASN A 3 1.90 -1.29 41.86
CA ASN A 3 1.42 -1.07 40.50
C ASN A 3 1.63 -2.37 39.70
N LEU A 4 0.60 -3.23 39.70
CA LEU A 4 0.54 -4.42 38.87
C LEU A 4 0.32 -3.98 37.42
N ARG A 5 1.41 -3.74 36.69
CA ARG A 5 1.38 -3.82 35.23
C ARG A 5 1.33 -5.30 34.88
N SER A 6 0.13 -5.84 34.69
CA SER A 6 -0.03 -7.15 34.07
C SER A 6 0.39 -7.03 32.60
N SER A 7 1.62 -7.41 32.31
CA SER A 7 2.09 -7.72 30.96
C SER A 7 1.18 -8.81 30.41
N ILE A 8 0.40 -8.53 29.36
CA ILE A 8 -0.27 -9.58 28.61
C ILE A 8 0.83 -10.30 27.83
N GLU A 9 1.33 -11.41 28.38
CA GLU A 9 2.15 -12.35 27.61
C GLU A 9 1.21 -13.06 26.63
N ILE A 10 1.19 -12.59 25.38
CA ILE A 10 0.55 -13.33 24.29
C ILE A 10 1.46 -14.52 23.98
N ASN A 11 1.16 -15.66 24.59
CA ASN A 11 1.82 -16.91 24.26
C ASN A 11 1.23 -17.40 22.92
N PHE A 12 1.91 -17.05 21.82
CA PHE A 12 1.44 -17.38 20.47
C PHE A 12 1.77 -18.84 20.14
N ASP A 13 0.75 -19.69 20.19
CA ASP A 13 0.86 -21.09 19.75
C ASP A 13 0.76 -21.19 18.22
N ILE A 14 1.84 -21.60 17.58
CA ILE A 14 1.94 -21.76 16.12
C ILE A 14 1.31 -23.08 15.62
N ARG A 15 1.11 -24.07 16.49
CA ARG A 15 0.66 -25.42 16.10
C ARG A 15 -0.65 -25.40 15.29
N PRO A 16 -1.69 -24.62 15.66
CA PRO A 16 -2.91 -24.55 14.86
C PRO A 16 -2.68 -24.08 13.42
N LEU A 17 -1.73 -23.17 13.20
CA LEU A 17 -1.38 -22.70 11.86
C LEU A 17 -0.66 -23.81 11.06
N VAL A 18 0.27 -24.54 11.70
CA VAL A 18 0.96 -25.68 11.07
C VAL A 18 -0.03 -26.78 10.69
N ASP A 19 -0.99 -27.08 11.56
CA ASP A 19 -2.03 -28.08 11.30
C ASP A 19 -2.95 -27.65 10.15
N ALA A 20 -3.33 -26.38 10.09
CA ALA A 20 -4.12 -25.83 8.99
C ALA A 20 -3.37 -25.85 7.65
N ILE A 21 -2.08 -25.50 7.65
CA ILE A 21 -1.21 -25.56 6.45
C ILE A 21 -1.06 -27.00 5.97
N SER A 22 -0.71 -27.93 6.87
CA SER A 22 -0.52 -29.35 6.53
C SER A 22 -1.81 -30.03 6.06
N SER A 23 -2.96 -29.57 6.55
CA SER A 23 -4.28 -30.07 6.12
C SER A 23 -4.84 -29.35 4.88
N GLN A 24 -4.08 -28.47 4.22
CA GLN A 24 -4.52 -27.64 3.07
C GLN A 24 -5.79 -26.81 3.37
N LYS A 25 -5.93 -26.32 4.61
CA LYS A 25 -7.05 -25.47 5.07
C LYS A 25 -6.63 -24.02 5.33
N ALA A 26 -5.38 -23.68 5.01
CA ALA A 26 -4.84 -22.34 5.19
C ALA A 26 -4.82 -21.57 3.86
N VAL A 27 -5.46 -20.40 3.85
CA VAL A 27 -5.39 -19.40 2.78
C VAL A 27 -4.46 -18.28 3.23
N VAL A 28 -3.57 -17.83 2.35
CA VAL A 28 -2.70 -16.69 2.62
C VAL A 28 -3.27 -15.44 1.94
N TYR A 29 -3.35 -14.34 2.70
CA TYR A 29 -3.68 -13.02 2.18
C TYR A 29 -2.40 -12.17 2.15
N VAL A 30 -2.07 -11.63 0.99
CA VAL A 30 -0.82 -10.91 0.73
C VAL A 30 -1.15 -9.47 0.34
N GLY A 31 -0.62 -8.51 1.10
CA GLY A 31 -0.70 -7.09 0.75
C GLY A 31 0.61 -6.56 0.17
N ALA A 32 0.66 -5.25 -0.08
CA ALA A 32 1.78 -4.57 -0.75
C ALA A 32 3.13 -4.77 -0.04
N GLY A 33 3.09 -5.06 1.27
CA GLY A 33 4.28 -5.36 2.09
C GLY A 33 5.18 -6.47 1.53
N ALA A 34 4.60 -7.47 0.86
CA ALA A 34 5.40 -8.53 0.24
C ALA A 34 6.28 -8.00 -0.91
N SER A 35 5.84 -6.92 -1.55
CA SER A 35 6.44 -6.32 -2.75
C SER A 35 7.33 -5.11 -2.43
N ILE A 36 7.26 -4.53 -1.22
CA ILE A 36 8.15 -3.43 -0.78
C ILE A 36 9.62 -3.80 -0.92
N SER A 37 9.99 -5.00 -0.45
CA SER A 37 11.36 -5.49 -0.53
C SER A 37 11.80 -5.88 -1.95
N ALA A 38 10.87 -5.94 -2.91
CA ALA A 38 11.15 -6.09 -4.33
C ALA A 38 11.31 -4.74 -5.06
N GLY A 39 11.26 -3.61 -4.31
CA GLY A 39 11.44 -2.26 -4.85
C GLY A 39 10.14 -1.59 -5.29
N LEU A 40 8.98 -2.17 -4.99
CA LEU A 40 7.68 -1.58 -5.28
C LEU A 40 7.18 -0.73 -4.11
N PRO A 41 6.40 0.34 -4.35
CA PRO A 41 5.92 1.19 -3.28
C PRO A 41 4.80 0.52 -2.48
N ASP A 42 4.68 0.89 -1.21
CA ASP A 42 3.42 0.70 -0.48
C ASP A 42 2.40 1.77 -0.88
N TRP A 43 1.19 1.69 -0.31
CA TRP A 43 0.12 2.61 -0.61
C TRP A 43 0.49 4.08 -0.34
N LYS A 44 1.17 4.35 0.77
CA LYS A 44 1.58 5.71 1.13
C LYS A 44 2.61 6.25 0.16
N ALA A 45 3.63 5.45 -0.18
CA ALA A 45 4.67 5.81 -1.12
C ALA A 45 4.10 6.07 -2.53
N LEU A 46 3.12 5.27 -2.96
CA LEU A 46 2.41 5.48 -4.22
C LEU A 46 1.72 6.85 -4.22
N LEU A 47 0.92 7.17 -3.21
CA LEU A 47 0.23 8.46 -3.13
C LEU A 47 1.19 9.66 -3.04
N VAL A 48 2.31 9.52 -2.34
CA VAL A 48 3.37 10.56 -2.31
C VAL A 48 3.93 10.78 -3.72
N SER A 49 4.20 9.72 -4.48
CA SER A 49 4.69 9.85 -5.86
C SER A 49 3.65 10.47 -6.80
N SER A 50 2.36 10.15 -6.61
CA SER A 50 1.26 10.79 -7.34
C SER A 50 1.12 12.28 -7.00
N LEU A 51 1.29 12.69 -5.74
CA LEU A 51 1.35 14.10 -5.35
C LEU A 51 2.51 14.83 -6.03
N ILE A 52 3.69 14.21 -6.11
CA ILE A 52 4.84 14.81 -6.79
C ILE A 52 4.52 15.03 -8.28
N LYS A 53 3.87 14.06 -8.93
CA LYS A 53 3.42 14.20 -10.32
C LYS A 53 2.38 15.32 -10.47
N ALA A 54 1.37 15.37 -9.61
CA ALA A 54 0.36 16.44 -9.61
C ALA A 54 0.99 17.83 -9.40
N LYS A 55 2.01 17.92 -8.54
CA LYS A 55 2.76 19.16 -8.30
C LYS A 55 3.59 19.61 -9.51
N ALA A 56 4.06 18.67 -10.33
CA ALA A 56 4.73 19.02 -11.58
C ALA A 56 3.76 19.73 -12.53
N ASN A 57 2.53 19.22 -12.64
CA ASN A 57 1.48 19.81 -13.47
C ASN A 57 1.06 21.20 -12.94
N LEU A 58 1.03 21.43 -11.61
CA LEU A 58 0.75 22.75 -11.03
C LEU A 58 1.66 23.87 -11.55
N LYS A 59 2.95 23.57 -11.80
CA LYS A 59 3.91 24.58 -12.29
C LYS A 59 3.62 25.07 -13.70
N GLU A 60 2.79 24.34 -14.46
CA GLU A 60 2.36 24.71 -15.80
C GLU A 60 1.08 25.56 -15.81
N PHE A 61 0.30 25.54 -14.72
CA PHE A 61 -0.98 26.23 -14.59
C PHE A 61 -0.90 27.33 -13.50
N ASP A 62 -0.17 28.40 -13.79
CA ASP A 62 0.09 29.53 -12.87
C ASP A 62 -1.16 30.44 -12.69
N ASN A 63 -2.22 29.90 -12.10
CA ASN A 63 -3.35 30.66 -11.56
C ASN A 63 -3.79 30.04 -10.24
N ASP A 64 -3.32 30.65 -9.15
CA ASP A 64 -3.37 30.19 -7.75
C ASP A 64 -4.80 29.98 -7.19
N ASN A 65 -5.84 30.31 -7.96
CA ASN A 65 -7.26 30.20 -7.56
C ASN A 65 -8.08 29.14 -8.33
N SER A 66 -7.43 28.28 -9.12
CA SER A 66 -8.13 27.19 -9.81
C SER A 66 -8.64 26.11 -8.84
N ASN A 67 -9.73 25.43 -9.19
CA ASN A 67 -10.22 24.25 -8.43
C ASN A 67 -9.14 23.17 -8.29
N PHE A 68 -8.24 23.09 -9.28
CA PHE A 68 -7.10 22.19 -9.26
C PHE A 68 -6.14 22.46 -8.09
N SER A 69 -5.72 23.72 -7.88
CA SER A 69 -4.84 24.11 -6.75
C SER A 69 -5.48 23.79 -5.40
N LYS A 70 -6.80 24.03 -5.25
CA LYS A 70 -7.54 23.70 -4.02
C LYS A 70 -7.58 22.19 -3.76
N SER A 71 -7.94 21.38 -4.77
CA SER A 71 -7.99 19.93 -4.65
C SER A 71 -6.61 19.33 -4.37
N PHE A 72 -5.55 19.85 -5.01
CA PHE A 72 -4.18 19.45 -4.73
C PHE A 72 -3.78 19.73 -3.29
N ASN A 73 -3.98 20.97 -2.81
CA ASN A 73 -3.59 21.36 -1.46
C ASN A 73 -4.34 20.54 -0.39
N LEU A 74 -5.62 20.25 -0.63
CA LEU A 74 -6.40 19.37 0.24
C LEU A 74 -5.90 17.92 0.20
N ALA A 75 -5.58 17.39 -0.99
CA ALA A 75 -5.00 16.05 -1.13
C ALA A 75 -3.67 15.91 -0.37
N GLU A 76 -2.79 16.91 -0.46
CA GLU A 76 -1.53 16.94 0.29
C GLU A 76 -1.77 16.96 1.81
N LYS A 77 -2.71 17.79 2.27
CA LYS A 77 -3.09 17.86 3.69
C LYS A 77 -3.58 16.51 4.21
N LEU A 78 -4.54 15.90 3.52
CA LEU A 78 -5.15 14.62 3.92
C LEU A 78 -4.12 13.49 3.95
N LEU A 79 -3.19 13.47 3.00
CA LEU A 79 -2.09 12.50 3.00
C LEU A 79 -1.21 12.64 4.26
N ARG A 80 -0.91 13.88 4.68
CA ARG A 80 -0.12 14.14 5.90
C ARG A 80 -0.88 13.73 7.16
N GLU A 81 -2.20 13.89 7.17
CA GLU A 81 -3.09 13.50 8.27
C GLU A 81 -3.37 11.98 8.30
N GLY A 82 -2.99 11.24 7.24
CA GLY A 82 -3.18 9.79 7.14
C GLY A 82 -4.52 9.36 6.54
N ASP A 83 -5.33 10.31 6.05
CA ASP A 83 -6.55 10.01 5.30
C ASP A 83 -6.20 9.70 3.82
N PHE A 84 -5.66 8.49 3.63
CA PHE A 84 -5.16 8.06 2.33
C PHE A 84 -6.27 7.86 1.31
N LEU A 85 -7.47 7.46 1.74
CA LEU A 85 -8.58 7.21 0.83
C LEU A 85 -9.09 8.51 0.22
N MET A 86 -9.35 9.52 1.05
CA MET A 86 -9.80 10.82 0.55
C MET A 86 -8.70 11.54 -0.24
N SER A 87 -7.44 11.39 0.16
CA SER A 87 -6.30 11.89 -0.62
C SER A 87 -6.24 11.27 -2.02
N ALA A 88 -6.45 9.95 -2.14
CA ALA A 88 -6.48 9.26 -3.42
C ALA A 88 -7.62 9.72 -4.33
N GLU A 89 -8.82 9.93 -3.77
CA GLU A 89 -9.98 10.45 -4.51
C GLU A 89 -9.68 11.84 -5.11
N LEU A 90 -9.11 12.75 -4.31
CA LEU A 90 -8.74 14.07 -4.80
C LEU A 90 -7.61 14.00 -5.83
N LEU A 91 -6.62 13.12 -5.64
CA LEU A 91 -5.57 12.88 -6.63
C LEU A 91 -6.15 12.36 -7.96
N GLN A 92 -7.18 11.52 -7.92
CA GLN A 92 -7.88 11.05 -9.11
C GLN A 92 -8.61 12.20 -9.83
N GLN A 93 -9.20 13.14 -9.08
CA GLN A 93 -9.83 14.34 -9.66
C GLN A 93 -8.79 15.29 -10.27
N VAL A 94 -7.62 15.42 -9.63
CA VAL A 94 -6.53 16.29 -10.06
C VAL A 94 -5.82 15.73 -11.29
N LEU A 95 -5.43 14.45 -11.27
CA LEU A 95 -4.62 13.83 -12.32
C LEU A 95 -5.46 13.18 -13.44
N GLY A 96 -6.71 12.82 -13.19
CA GLY A 96 -7.55 12.14 -14.17
C GLY A 96 -6.87 10.86 -14.70
N ASN A 97 -6.77 10.75 -16.03
CA ASN A 97 -6.15 9.59 -16.70
C ASN A 97 -4.66 9.44 -16.38
N GLU A 98 -3.95 10.53 -16.09
CA GLU A 98 -2.52 10.48 -15.77
C GLU A 98 -2.22 9.69 -14.48
N LEU A 99 -3.21 9.55 -13.59
CA LEU A 99 -3.05 8.70 -12.40
C LEU A 99 -2.94 7.23 -12.79
N GLY A 100 -3.78 6.77 -13.73
CA GLY A 100 -3.74 5.40 -14.23
C GLY A 100 -2.41 5.09 -14.92
N GLU A 101 -1.92 6.02 -15.75
CA GLU A 101 -0.60 5.91 -16.38
C GLU A 101 0.52 5.87 -15.32
N HIS A 102 0.46 6.74 -14.30
CA HIS A 102 1.45 6.76 -13.23
C HIS A 102 1.49 5.45 -12.42
N ILE A 103 0.32 4.89 -12.10
CA ILE A 103 0.20 3.59 -11.44
C ILE A 103 0.79 2.49 -12.34
N TRP A 104 0.41 2.47 -13.62
CA TRP A 104 0.94 1.51 -14.58
C TRP A 104 2.47 1.59 -14.69
N GLU A 105 3.04 2.77 -14.89
CA GLU A 105 4.49 2.99 -14.97
C GLU A 105 5.22 2.58 -13.68
N THR A 106 4.55 2.71 -12.53
CA THR A 106 5.09 2.32 -11.23
C THR A 106 5.17 0.81 -11.08
N PHE A 107 4.09 0.09 -11.41
CA PHE A 107 3.98 -1.36 -11.17
C PHE A 107 4.39 -2.23 -12.35
N LYS A 108 4.43 -1.72 -13.59
CA LYS A 108 4.90 -2.49 -14.76
C LYS A 108 6.38 -2.88 -14.70
N LYS A 109 7.16 -2.22 -13.83
CA LYS A 109 8.58 -2.51 -13.66
C LYS A 109 8.72 -3.94 -13.16
N THR A 110 9.38 -4.78 -13.94
CA THR A 110 9.60 -6.17 -13.58
C THR A 110 10.43 -6.23 -12.30
N SER A 111 9.82 -6.73 -11.21
CA SER A 111 10.49 -6.96 -9.95
C SER A 111 10.79 -8.45 -9.78
N GLN A 112 11.90 -8.76 -9.10
CA GLN A 112 12.18 -10.16 -8.74
C GLN A 112 11.38 -10.50 -7.48
N PRO A 113 10.77 -11.71 -7.40
CA PRO A 113 10.04 -12.12 -6.21
C PRO A 113 10.89 -11.97 -4.95
N SER A 114 10.36 -11.24 -3.98
CA SER A 114 11.02 -11.05 -2.68
C SER A 114 11.19 -12.37 -1.91
N GLN A 115 11.92 -12.34 -0.80
CA GLN A 115 12.02 -13.50 0.09
C GLN A 115 10.66 -13.94 0.63
N ILE A 116 9.73 -12.99 0.83
CA ILE A 116 8.36 -13.28 1.27
C ILE A 116 7.62 -14.07 0.19
N HIS A 117 7.68 -13.64 -1.08
CA HIS A 117 7.08 -14.37 -2.19
C HIS A 117 7.64 -15.80 -2.29
N LYS A 118 8.96 -15.96 -2.16
CA LYS A 118 9.64 -17.27 -2.18
C LYS A 118 9.26 -18.15 -1.00
N ALA A 119 8.99 -17.57 0.18
CA ALA A 119 8.53 -18.31 1.34
C ALA A 119 7.08 -18.78 1.14
N ILE A 120 6.20 -17.87 0.73
CA ILE A 120 4.80 -18.16 0.46
C ILE A 120 4.65 -19.25 -0.60
N SER A 121 5.45 -19.19 -1.68
CA SER A 121 5.39 -20.19 -2.75
C SER A 121 5.84 -21.59 -2.34
N ARG A 122 6.56 -21.72 -1.23
CA ARG A 122 7.05 -23.01 -0.70
C ARG A 122 6.14 -23.60 0.36
N ILE A 123 5.29 -22.78 0.98
CA ILE A 123 4.34 -23.22 2.00
C ILE A 123 3.10 -23.75 1.27
N PRO A 124 2.55 -24.93 1.64
CA PRO A 124 1.42 -25.53 0.95
C PRO A 124 0.08 -24.88 1.37
N PHE A 125 -0.04 -23.57 1.16
CA PHE A 125 -1.32 -22.87 1.26
C PHE A 125 -2.26 -23.38 0.17
N SER A 126 -3.56 -23.47 0.48
CA SER A 126 -4.57 -23.89 -0.50
C SER A 126 -4.84 -22.82 -1.55
N THR A 127 -4.66 -21.55 -1.20
CA THR A 127 -4.93 -20.39 -2.05
C THR A 127 -4.15 -19.18 -1.56
N ALA A 128 -3.70 -18.33 -2.49
CA ALA A 128 -3.20 -17.00 -2.20
C ALA A 128 -4.19 -15.95 -2.72
N ILE A 129 -4.53 -14.98 -1.88
CA ILE A 129 -5.36 -13.82 -2.21
C ILE A 129 -4.47 -12.59 -2.10
N THR A 130 -4.48 -11.73 -3.11
CA THR A 130 -3.69 -10.48 -3.09
C THR A 130 -4.49 -9.33 -3.69
N THR A 131 -4.21 -8.12 -3.20
CA THR A 131 -4.68 -6.85 -3.81
C THR A 131 -3.55 -6.12 -4.53
N ASN A 132 -2.37 -6.73 -4.62
CA ASN A 132 -1.22 -6.17 -5.32
C ASN A 132 -1.43 -6.29 -6.84
N TYR A 133 -0.91 -5.32 -7.59
CA TYR A 133 -1.00 -5.28 -9.05
C TYR A 133 0.20 -5.94 -9.75
N ASP A 134 1.31 -6.14 -9.03
CA ASP A 134 2.54 -6.78 -9.51
C ASP A 134 2.48 -8.31 -9.63
#